data_AF-A0A8S2W2F2-F1
#
_entry.id   AF-A0A8S2W2F2-F1
#
_cell.length_a   1.000
_cell.length_b   1.000
_cell.length_c   1.000
_cell.angle_alpha   90.00
_cell.angle_beta   90.00
_cell.angle_gamma   90.00
#
_symmetry.space_group_name_H-M   'P 1'
#
loop_
_entity.id
_entity.type
_entity.pdbx_description
1 polymer ?
#
loop_
_entity_poly.entity_id
_entity_poly.type
_entity_poly.pdbx_seq_one_letter_code
_entity_poly.pdbx_strand_id
1 'polypeptide(L)'
;MATIQSCCIKDCKIRPTMTCLGCSKLLYCGPHHKEHRDHLHVKLLKVADNCNQLLEEIKALINDPQQHPLMKNIDEWETQSIAKIRRVAQKNREELLPYVKNCIPQVEMKLASLITEVRQNPDDCGFMDTDIENWTKELERIKATLNSPPDFNIRLDSTEFLSKICLKVEGKLKYEEKTLK
;
A
#
# COMPACT_ATOMS: atom_id res chain seq x y z
N MET A 1 25.71 9.31 -58.59
CA MET A 1 25.60 7.84 -58.75
C MET A 1 25.70 7.21 -57.37
N ALA A 2 24.60 6.66 -56.85
CA ALA A 2 24.60 6.04 -55.52
C ALA A 2 25.27 4.67 -55.61
N THR A 3 26.36 4.49 -54.87
CA THR A 3 27.10 3.23 -54.78
C THR A 3 26.18 2.19 -54.14
N ILE A 4 25.72 1.21 -54.94
CA ILE A 4 24.96 0.05 -54.46
C ILE A 4 25.94 -0.78 -53.62
N GLN A 5 25.84 -0.67 -52.30
CA GLN A 5 26.65 -1.49 -51.40
C GLN A 5 26.11 -2.93 -51.43
N SER A 6 26.77 -3.79 -52.22
CA SER A 6 26.46 -5.22 -52.26
C SER A 6 26.81 -5.86 -50.92
N CYS A 7 25.83 -6.45 -50.24
CA CYS A 7 25.98 -7.06 -48.92
C CYS A 7 26.39 -8.55 -49.02
N CYS A 8 27.38 -8.82 -49.86
CA CYS A 8 28.28 -9.93 -49.59
C CYS A 8 29.23 -9.44 -48.49
N ILE A 9 29.40 -10.17 -47.38
CA ILE A 9 30.43 -9.86 -46.36
C ILE A 9 31.75 -9.55 -47.11
N LYS A 10 32.59 -8.63 -46.60
CA LYS A 10 33.74 -8.07 -47.34
C LYS A 10 34.67 -9.11 -48.01
N ASP A 11 34.59 -10.39 -47.65
CA ASP A 11 35.38 -11.50 -48.20
C ASP A 11 34.57 -12.56 -48.99
N CYS A 12 33.32 -12.29 -49.33
CA CYS A 12 32.47 -13.26 -50.04
C CYS A 12 32.69 -13.19 -51.57
N LYS A 13 33.25 -14.28 -52.12
CA LYS A 13 33.59 -14.44 -53.54
C LYS A 13 32.41 -14.80 -54.45
N ILE A 14 31.19 -14.88 -53.92
CA ILE A 14 30.00 -15.30 -54.68
C ILE A 14 29.21 -14.06 -55.12
N ARG A 15 28.85 -14.01 -56.41
CA ARG A 15 28.02 -12.92 -56.95
C ARG A 15 26.65 -12.91 -56.26
N PRO A 16 26.21 -11.78 -55.70
CA PRO A 16 24.90 -11.70 -55.09
C PRO A 16 23.80 -11.63 -56.15
N THR A 17 22.68 -12.30 -55.90
CA THR A 17 21.53 -12.41 -56.82
C THR A 17 20.19 -12.15 -56.12
N MET A 18 20.16 -12.06 -54.79
CA MET A 18 18.94 -11.98 -53.99
C MET A 18 18.85 -10.67 -53.22
N THR A 19 17.67 -10.07 -53.16
CA THR A 19 17.44 -8.77 -52.49
C THR A 19 16.45 -8.92 -51.33
N CYS A 20 16.72 -8.31 -50.18
CA CYS A 20 15.75 -8.16 -49.09
C CYS A 20 15.29 -6.71 -48.98
N LEU A 21 14.05 -6.43 -49.41
CA LEU A 21 13.49 -5.07 -49.44
C LEU A 21 13.41 -4.43 -48.04
N GLY A 22 13.23 -5.23 -46.99
CA GLY A 22 13.09 -4.74 -45.62
C GLY A 22 14.41 -4.39 -44.93
N CYS A 23 15.58 -4.74 -45.49
CA CYS A 23 16.87 -4.57 -44.80
C CYS A 23 17.71 -3.38 -45.25
N SER A 24 17.24 -2.59 -46.23
CA SER A 24 18.02 -1.51 -46.87
C SER A 24 19.41 -1.95 -47.40
N LYS A 25 19.68 -3.26 -47.45
CA LYS A 25 20.89 -3.92 -47.91
C LYS A 25 20.49 -4.79 -49.10
N LEU A 26 20.97 -4.43 -50.28
CA LEU A 26 20.23 -4.74 -51.49
C LEU A 26 20.66 -6.02 -52.20
N LEU A 27 21.73 -6.70 -51.79
CA LEU A 27 22.27 -7.83 -52.55
C LEU A 27 22.97 -8.86 -51.65
N TYR A 28 22.39 -10.05 -51.53
CA TYR A 28 22.93 -11.23 -50.85
C TYR A 28 23.28 -12.31 -51.88
N CYS A 29 24.35 -13.08 -51.65
CA CYS A 29 24.52 -14.38 -52.32
C CYS A 29 23.63 -15.44 -51.64
N GLY A 30 23.41 -16.57 -52.30
CA GLY A 30 22.53 -17.64 -51.81
C GLY A 30 22.77 -18.04 -50.34
N PRO A 31 24.01 -18.35 -49.93
CA PRO A 31 24.33 -18.70 -48.53
C PRO A 31 24.03 -17.58 -47.52
N HIS A 32 24.51 -16.36 -47.75
CA HIS A 32 24.26 -15.24 -46.82
C HIS A 32 22.79 -14.81 -46.80
N HIS A 33 22.04 -15.01 -47.90
CA HIS A 33 20.60 -14.82 -47.92
C HIS A 33 19.90 -15.86 -47.02
N LYS A 34 20.36 -17.12 -47.06
CA LYS A 34 19.84 -18.17 -46.19
C LYS A 34 20.12 -17.85 -44.72
N GLU A 35 21.36 -17.52 -44.35
CA GLU A 35 21.70 -17.10 -42.98
C GLU A 35 20.87 -15.91 -42.51
N HIS A 36 20.66 -14.93 -43.40
CA HIS A 36 19.79 -13.80 -43.11
C HIS A 36 18.33 -14.24 -42.85
N ARG A 37 17.79 -15.16 -43.65
CA ARG A 37 16.44 -15.73 -43.48
C ARG A 37 16.34 -16.57 -42.21
N ASP A 38 17.38 -17.34 -41.87
CA ASP A 38 17.45 -18.13 -40.65
C ASP A 38 17.43 -17.21 -39.41
N HIS A 39 18.19 -16.09 -39.45
CA HIS A 39 18.14 -15.07 -38.39
C HIS A 39 16.75 -14.42 -38.26
N LEU A 40 16.09 -14.11 -39.38
CA LEU A 40 14.71 -13.62 -39.35
C LEU A 40 13.74 -14.66 -38.79
N HIS A 41 13.93 -15.93 -39.10
CA HIS A 41 13.11 -17.01 -38.58
C HIS A 41 13.26 -17.12 -37.05
N VAL A 42 14.48 -17.03 -36.51
CA VAL A 42 14.71 -16.99 -35.06
C VAL A 42 13.97 -15.80 -34.40
N LYS A 43 14.00 -14.62 -35.03
CA LYS A 43 13.23 -13.46 -34.54
C LYS A 43 11.73 -13.68 -34.59
N LEU A 44 11.23 -14.32 -35.65
CA LEU A 44 9.81 -14.65 -35.80
C LEU A 44 9.35 -15.63 -34.72
N LEU A 45 10.14 -16.66 -34.43
CA LEU A 45 9.86 -17.59 -33.34
C LEU A 45 9.78 -16.87 -32.00
N LYS A 46 10.70 -15.93 -31.72
CA LYS A 46 10.63 -15.11 -30.51
C LYS A 46 9.35 -14.26 -30.43
N VAL A 47 8.87 -13.72 -31.56
CA VAL A 47 7.59 -13.00 -31.59
C VAL A 47 6.43 -13.94 -31.29
N ALA A 48 6.43 -15.14 -31.89
CA ALA A 48 5.41 -16.15 -31.63
C ALA A 48 5.39 -16.59 -30.16
N ASP A 49 6.56 -16.80 -29.55
CA ASP A 49 6.70 -17.14 -28.13
C ASP A 49 6.15 -16.02 -27.24
N ASN A 50 6.50 -14.75 -27.53
CA ASN A 50 5.95 -13.61 -26.81
C ASN A 50 4.42 -13.50 -26.94
N CYS A 51 3.86 -13.78 -28.13
CA CYS A 51 2.42 -13.82 -28.33
C CYS A 51 1.74 -14.90 -27.49
N ASN A 52 2.34 -16.10 -27.44
CA ASN A 52 1.84 -17.20 -26.63
C ASN A 52 1.90 -16.86 -25.14
N GLN A 53 3.01 -16.26 -24.67
CA GLN A 53 3.13 -15.81 -23.29
C GLN A 53 2.04 -14.79 -22.93
N LEU A 54 1.85 -13.77 -23.75
CA LEU A 54 0.81 -12.76 -23.51
C LEU A 54 -0.60 -13.37 -23.52
N LEU A 55 -0.85 -14.37 -24.37
CA LEU A 55 -2.12 -15.09 -24.39
C LEU A 55 -2.37 -15.84 -23.07
N GLU A 56 -1.35 -16.49 -22.52
CA GLU A 56 -1.45 -17.16 -21.22
C GLU A 56 -1.65 -16.15 -20.07
N GLU A 57 -0.97 -15.00 -20.10
CA GLU A 57 -1.19 -13.91 -19.15
C GLU A 57 -2.64 -13.40 -19.21
N ILE A 58 -3.20 -13.20 -20.42
CA ILE A 58 -4.60 -12.79 -20.60
C ILE A 58 -5.56 -13.86 -20.07
N LYS A 59 -5.32 -15.15 -20.36
CA LYS A 59 -6.15 -16.25 -19.84
C LYS A 59 -6.13 -16.30 -18.31
N ALA A 60 -4.96 -16.09 -17.70
CA ALA A 60 -4.84 -16.00 -16.26
C ALA A 60 -5.68 -14.84 -15.69
N LEU A 61 -5.66 -13.67 -16.33
CA LEU A 61 -6.47 -12.51 -15.94
C LEU A 61 -7.97 -12.70 -16.17
N ILE A 62 -8.36 -13.47 -17.19
CA ILE A 62 -9.78 -13.84 -17.41
C ILE A 62 -10.26 -14.75 -16.27
N ASN A 63 -9.43 -15.70 -15.85
CA ASN A 63 -9.77 -16.63 -14.77
C ASN A 63 -9.76 -15.95 -13.39
N ASP A 64 -8.80 -15.05 -13.16
CA ASP A 64 -8.68 -14.27 -11.93
C ASP A 64 -8.32 -12.81 -12.22
N PRO A 65 -9.33 -11.93 -12.40
CA PRO A 65 -9.12 -10.50 -12.60
C PRO A 65 -8.42 -9.80 -11.42
N GLN A 66 -8.40 -10.40 -10.22
CA GLN A 66 -7.70 -9.83 -9.06
C GLN A 66 -6.19 -9.88 -9.23
N GLN A 67 -5.65 -10.72 -10.12
CA GLN A 67 -4.22 -10.72 -10.45
C GLN A 67 -3.79 -9.51 -11.29
N HIS A 68 -4.74 -8.69 -11.74
CA HIS A 68 -4.42 -7.54 -12.58
C HIS A 68 -3.41 -6.62 -11.88
N PRO A 69 -2.35 -6.15 -12.57
CA PRO A 69 -1.32 -5.32 -11.93
C PRO A 69 -1.85 -4.06 -11.23
N LEU A 70 -2.94 -3.46 -11.72
CA LEU A 70 -3.57 -2.33 -11.04
C LEU A 70 -4.22 -2.70 -9.70
N MET A 71 -4.69 -3.94 -9.52
CA MET A 71 -5.19 -4.40 -8.20
C MET A 71 -4.04 -4.49 -7.21
N LYS A 72 -2.86 -4.98 -7.63
CA LYS A 72 -1.65 -4.99 -6.79
C LYS A 72 -1.24 -3.59 -6.33
N ASN A 73 -1.44 -2.56 -7.16
CA ASN A 73 -1.19 -1.18 -6.74
C ASN A 73 -2.15 -0.73 -5.61
N ILE A 74 -3.39 -1.21 -5.62
CA ILE A 74 -4.35 -0.96 -4.54
C ILE A 74 -3.92 -1.69 -3.28
N ASP A 75 -3.57 -2.97 -3.38
CA ASP A 75 -3.11 -3.79 -2.25
C ASP A 75 -1.85 -3.19 -1.59
N GLU A 76 -0.91 -2.71 -2.41
CA GLU A 76 0.30 -2.05 -1.93
C GLU A 76 -0.02 -0.73 -1.22
N TRP A 77 -0.88 0.11 -1.80
CA TRP A 77 -1.32 1.34 -1.17
C TRP A 77 -2.04 1.08 0.16
N GLU A 78 -2.91 0.07 0.22
CA GLU A 78 -3.62 -0.33 1.44
C GLU A 78 -2.63 -0.79 2.52
N THR A 79 -1.74 -1.70 2.16
CA THR A 79 -0.72 -2.25 3.07
C THR A 79 0.16 -1.15 3.66
N GLN A 80 0.66 -0.24 2.81
CA GLN A 80 1.49 0.88 3.24
C GLN A 80 0.72 1.87 4.13
N SER A 81 -0.54 2.14 3.80
CA SER A 81 -1.41 3.05 4.57
C SER A 81 -1.70 2.51 5.97
N ILE A 82 -2.05 1.23 6.09
CA ILE A 82 -2.25 0.55 7.38
C ILE A 82 -0.97 0.58 8.21
N ALA A 83 0.18 0.28 7.60
CA ALA A 83 1.47 0.33 8.28
C ALA A 83 1.77 1.74 8.84
N LYS A 84 1.46 2.79 8.08
CA LYS A 84 1.64 4.18 8.51
C LYS A 84 0.73 4.54 9.69
N ILE A 85 -0.55 4.14 9.65
CA ILE A 85 -1.51 4.32 10.77
C ILE A 85 -0.98 3.63 12.02
N ARG A 86 -0.60 2.35 11.91
CA ARG A 86 -0.09 1.55 13.04
C ARG A 86 1.15 2.18 13.66
N ARG A 87 2.09 2.64 12.84
CA ARG A 87 3.31 3.31 13.31
C ARG A 87 3.01 4.55 14.13
N VAL A 88 2.13 5.43 13.63
CA VAL A 88 1.78 6.67 14.35
C VAL A 88 0.99 6.38 15.62
N ALA A 89 0.04 5.44 15.58
CA ALA A 89 -0.68 5.02 16.77
C ALA A 89 0.27 4.45 17.84
N GLN A 90 1.22 3.61 17.44
CA GLN A 90 2.20 3.03 18.37
C GLN A 90 3.11 4.10 18.98
N LYS A 91 3.63 5.01 18.16
CA LYS A 91 4.41 6.15 18.64
C LYS A 91 3.65 6.98 19.67
N ASN A 92 2.39 7.33 19.41
CA ASN A 92 1.57 8.09 20.35
C ASN A 92 1.30 7.32 21.66
N ARG A 93 1.11 5.99 21.60
CA ARG A 93 0.99 5.16 22.81
C ARG A 93 2.27 5.18 23.64
N GLU A 94 3.43 5.10 22.99
CA GLU A 94 4.74 5.15 23.65
C GLU A 94 5.00 6.51 24.27
N GLU A 95 4.63 7.60 23.58
CA GLU A 95 4.70 8.97 24.11
C GLU A 95 3.74 9.19 25.28
N LEU A 96 2.54 8.58 25.26
CA LEU A 96 1.55 8.70 26.32
C LEU A 96 1.92 7.90 27.59
N LEU A 97 2.64 6.79 27.42
CA LEU A 97 2.89 5.82 28.49
C LEU A 97 3.56 6.41 29.75
N PRO A 98 4.59 7.28 29.67
CA PRO A 98 5.18 7.91 30.85
C PRO A 98 4.19 8.77 31.64
N TYR A 99 3.31 9.50 30.96
CA TYR A 99 2.30 10.33 31.61
C TYR A 99 1.29 9.48 32.37
N VAL A 100 0.82 8.40 31.77
CA VAL A 100 -0.08 7.43 32.44
C VAL A 100 0.61 6.78 33.63
N LYS A 101 1.86 6.34 33.48
CA LYS A 101 2.67 5.77 34.57
C LYS A 101 2.86 6.73 35.74
N ASN A 102 2.91 8.04 35.49
CA ASN A 102 3.02 9.06 36.54
C ASN A 102 1.67 9.45 37.14
N CYS A 103 0.58 9.33 36.38
CA CYS A 103 -0.77 9.67 36.83
C CYS A 103 -1.34 8.60 37.78
N ILE A 104 -1.17 7.31 37.46
CA ILE A 104 -1.76 6.20 38.24
C ILE A 104 -1.36 6.24 39.72
N PRO A 105 -0.06 6.38 40.10
CA PRO A 105 0.33 6.44 41.51
C PRO A 105 -0.25 7.65 42.25
N GLN A 106 -0.40 8.79 41.58
CA GLN A 106 -0.99 9.98 42.19
C GLN A 106 -2.49 9.80 42.47
N VAL A 107 -3.20 9.16 41.54
CA VAL A 107 -4.61 8.79 41.72
C VAL A 107 -4.75 7.77 42.85
N GLU A 108 -3.88 6.76 42.89
CA GLU A 108 -3.84 5.75 43.95
C GLU A 108 -3.60 6.37 45.32
N MET A 109 -2.63 7.28 45.45
CA MET A 109 -2.36 7.99 46.71
C MET A 109 -3.57 8.80 47.17
N LYS A 110 -4.21 9.58 46.29
CA LYS A 110 -5.41 10.36 46.64
C LYS A 110 -6.57 9.46 47.06
N LEU A 111 -6.76 8.34 46.36
CA LEU A 111 -7.79 7.38 46.71
C LEU A 111 -7.51 6.70 48.05
N ALA A 112 -6.26 6.34 48.33
CA ALA A 112 -5.87 5.76 49.62
C ALA A 112 -6.12 6.73 50.77
N SER A 113 -5.78 8.01 50.61
CA SER A 113 -6.08 9.06 51.60
C SER A 113 -7.60 9.17 51.84
N LEU A 114 -8.41 9.23 50.78
CA LEU A 114 -9.87 9.28 50.91
C LEU A 114 -10.43 8.02 51.60
N ILE A 115 -9.92 6.84 51.28
CA ILE A 115 -10.31 5.58 51.95
C ILE A 115 -9.99 5.64 53.44
N THR A 116 -8.81 6.16 53.81
CA THR A 116 -8.42 6.32 55.21
C THR A 116 -9.35 7.31 55.93
N GLU A 117 -9.65 8.47 55.35
CA GLU A 117 -10.58 9.45 55.94
C GLU A 117 -11.98 8.88 56.15
N VAL A 118 -12.50 8.13 55.17
CA VAL A 118 -13.81 7.47 55.27
C VAL A 118 -13.78 6.35 56.33
N ARG A 119 -12.70 5.56 56.40
CA ARG A 119 -12.59 4.40 57.31
C ARG A 119 -12.11 4.74 58.72
N GLN A 120 -11.59 5.93 58.98
CA GLN A 120 -11.22 6.40 60.31
C GLN A 120 -12.39 7.07 61.05
N ASN A 121 -13.56 7.17 60.41
CA ASN A 121 -14.83 7.62 61.01
C ASN A 121 -15.81 6.55 61.60
N PRO A 122 -15.48 5.28 61.94
CA PRO A 122 -16.50 4.33 62.38
C PRO A 122 -16.76 4.33 63.90
N ASP A 123 -15.97 5.00 64.73
CA ASP A 123 -16.06 4.85 66.19
C ASP A 123 -16.59 6.09 66.94
N ASP A 124 -16.84 7.20 66.26
CA ASP A 124 -17.40 8.40 66.88
C ASP A 124 -18.57 8.92 66.05
N CYS A 125 -19.69 9.26 66.69
CA CYS A 125 -20.95 9.65 66.06
C CYS A 125 -20.89 11.06 65.40
N GLY A 126 -19.85 11.33 64.59
CA GLY A 126 -19.40 12.68 64.24
C GLY A 126 -19.38 13.05 62.77
N PHE A 127 -19.81 12.19 61.84
CA PHE A 127 -19.95 12.56 60.43
C PHE A 127 -21.35 13.12 60.15
N MET A 128 -21.40 14.17 59.32
CA MET A 128 -22.63 14.81 58.86
C MET A 128 -22.90 14.48 57.39
N ASP A 129 -24.12 14.72 56.92
CA ASP A 129 -24.49 14.57 55.50
C ASP A 129 -23.52 15.33 54.58
N THR A 130 -23.00 16.47 55.04
CA THR A 130 -22.01 17.27 54.30
C THR A 130 -20.69 16.54 54.09
N ASP A 131 -20.27 15.68 55.02
CA ASP A 131 -19.02 14.91 54.90
C ASP A 131 -19.17 13.81 53.85
N ILE A 132 -20.33 13.13 53.84
CA ILE A 132 -20.68 12.15 52.81
C ILE A 132 -20.72 12.82 51.44
N GLU A 133 -21.34 14.00 51.34
CA GLU A 133 -21.41 14.76 50.09
C GLU A 133 -20.01 15.20 49.60
N ASN A 134 -19.13 15.61 50.51
CA ASN A 134 -17.76 15.99 50.20
C ASN A 134 -16.92 14.79 49.73
N TRP A 135 -16.98 13.65 50.43
CA TRP A 135 -16.27 12.43 50.01
C TRP A 135 -16.78 11.91 48.66
N THR A 136 -18.09 12.00 48.42
CA THR A 136 -18.69 11.65 47.13
C THR A 136 -18.16 12.54 46.02
N LYS A 137 -18.12 13.86 46.23
CA LYS A 137 -17.56 14.82 45.26
C LYS A 137 -16.08 14.54 45.01
N GLU A 138 -15.30 14.25 46.04
CA GLU A 138 -13.87 13.97 45.89
C GLU A 138 -13.63 12.64 45.16
N LEU A 139 -14.42 11.61 45.44
CA LEU A 139 -14.39 10.36 44.69
C LEU A 139 -14.68 10.59 43.20
N GLU A 140 -15.68 11.40 42.87
CA GLU A 140 -15.98 11.74 41.47
C GLU A 140 -14.84 12.54 40.81
N ARG A 141 -14.16 13.43 41.54
CA ARG A 141 -12.95 14.11 41.03
C ARG A 141 -11.79 13.16 40.79
N ILE A 142 -11.57 12.19 41.67
CA ILE A 142 -10.53 11.16 41.51
C ILE A 142 -10.85 10.30 40.27
N LYS A 143 -12.10 9.87 40.10
CA LYS A 143 -12.56 9.14 38.89
C LYS A 143 -12.37 9.98 37.63
N ALA A 144 -12.73 11.27 37.67
CA ALA A 144 -12.55 12.15 36.52
C ALA A 144 -11.08 12.31 36.15
N THR A 145 -10.20 12.49 37.14
CA THR A 145 -8.74 12.60 36.94
C THR A 145 -8.16 11.33 36.33
N LEU A 146 -8.62 10.14 36.74
CA LEU A 146 -8.17 8.88 36.17
C LEU A 146 -8.54 8.73 34.69
N ASN A 147 -9.76 9.12 34.33
CA ASN A 147 -10.29 8.96 32.97
C ASN A 147 -9.85 10.07 32.01
N SER A 148 -9.69 11.29 32.52
CA SER A 148 -9.31 12.47 31.76
C SER A 148 -8.40 13.36 32.61
N PRO A 149 -7.09 13.05 32.65
CA PRO A 149 -6.12 13.84 33.38
C PRO A 149 -6.03 15.27 32.82
N PRO A 150 -5.89 16.29 33.67
CA PRO A 150 -5.78 17.69 33.20
C PRO A 150 -4.47 17.97 32.45
N ASP A 151 -3.41 17.20 32.74
CA ASP A 151 -2.05 17.46 32.25
C ASP A 151 -1.82 17.00 30.81
N PHE A 152 -2.69 16.15 30.26
CA PHE A 152 -2.54 15.62 28.90
C PHE A 152 -3.87 15.20 28.29
N ASN A 153 -3.99 15.32 26.97
CA ASN A 153 -5.12 14.83 26.21
C ASN A 153 -4.69 14.26 24.86
N ILE A 154 -5.55 13.45 24.28
CA ILE A 154 -5.44 13.01 22.89
C ILE A 154 -6.41 13.85 22.07
N ARG A 155 -5.92 14.43 20.97
CA ARG A 155 -6.73 15.18 20.01
C ARG A 155 -6.51 14.63 18.61
N LEU A 156 -7.54 14.74 17.78
CA LEU A 156 -7.43 14.44 16.36
C LEU A 156 -6.99 15.70 15.63
N ASP A 157 -5.94 15.58 14.83
CA ASP A 157 -5.57 16.61 13.88
C ASP A 157 -6.54 16.55 12.67
N SER A 158 -6.94 17.73 12.19
CA SER A 158 -7.85 17.89 11.05
C SER A 158 -7.13 17.79 9.70
N THR A 159 -5.80 17.73 9.68
CA THR A 159 -5.01 17.62 8.45
C THR A 159 -5.07 16.22 7.82
N GLU A 160 -5.01 16.15 6.49
CA GLU A 160 -5.08 14.88 5.76
C GLU A 160 -3.78 14.06 5.97
N PHE A 161 -3.91 12.94 6.67
CA PHE A 161 -2.77 12.10 7.05
C PHE A 161 -2.34 11.10 5.97
N LEU A 162 -3.30 10.64 5.16
CA LEU A 162 -3.10 9.63 4.11
C LEU A 162 -3.58 10.14 2.76
N SER A 163 -2.77 9.96 1.74
CA SER A 163 -3.17 10.18 0.35
C SER A 163 -4.20 9.14 -0.07
N LYS A 164 -5.24 9.56 -0.80
CA LYS A 164 -6.30 8.67 -1.30
C LYS A 164 -5.91 8.03 -2.63
N ILE A 165 -6.22 6.75 -2.81
CA ILE A 165 -6.24 6.11 -4.12
C ILE A 165 -7.56 6.38 -4.83
N CYS A 166 -7.53 6.71 -6.11
CA CYS A 166 -8.73 7.06 -6.87
C CYS A 166 -8.70 6.39 -8.25
N LEU A 167 -9.84 5.80 -8.63
CA LEU A 167 -10.05 5.31 -9.98
C LEU A 167 -10.46 6.49 -10.87
N LYS A 168 -9.66 6.77 -11.90
CA LYS A 168 -10.01 7.72 -12.96
C LYS A 168 -10.28 6.96 -14.25
N VAL A 169 -11.54 6.87 -14.64
CA VAL A 169 -11.94 6.22 -15.90
C VAL A 169 -12.06 7.30 -16.98
N GLU A 170 -11.09 7.36 -17.88
CA GLU A 170 -11.12 8.24 -19.04
C GLU A 170 -11.57 7.43 -20.27
N GLY A 171 -12.89 7.34 -20.51
CA GLY A 171 -13.46 6.66 -21.67
C GLY A 171 -14.85 6.06 -21.46
N LYS A 172 -15.65 5.93 -22.53
CA LYS A 172 -16.97 5.27 -22.51
C LYS A 172 -16.81 3.75 -22.54
N LEU A 173 -16.50 3.13 -21.41
CA LEU A 173 -16.70 1.68 -21.26
C LEU A 173 -18.20 1.44 -21.00
N LYS A 174 -18.98 1.20 -22.07
CA LYS A 174 -20.34 0.67 -21.94
C LYS A 174 -20.23 -0.80 -21.56
N TYR A 175 -20.41 -1.13 -20.29
CA TYR A 175 -20.66 -2.51 -19.89
C TYR A 175 -22.14 -2.81 -20.19
N GLU A 176 -22.41 -3.58 -21.25
CA GLU A 176 -23.73 -4.15 -21.46
C GLU A 176 -23.85 -5.39 -20.56
N GLU A 177 -24.57 -5.27 -19.45
CA GLU A 177 -25.04 -6.43 -18.70
C GLU A 177 -25.89 -7.30 -19.62
N LYS A 178 -25.33 -8.41 -20.08
CA LYS A 178 -26.15 -9.52 -20.57
C LYS A 178 -26.79 -10.19 -19.36
N THR A 179 -27.98 -9.75 -19.00
CA THR A 179 -28.92 -10.54 -18.21
C THR A 179 -29.15 -11.87 -18.92
N LEU A 180 -28.63 -12.97 -18.36
CA LEU A 180 -29.06 -14.32 -18.70
C LEU A 180 -30.54 -14.46 -18.31
N LYS A 181 -31.38 -14.79 -19.29
CA LYS A 181 -32.69 -15.40 -19.09
C LYS A 181 -32.54 -16.90 -18.97
#